data_AF-A0A968E3D9-F1
#
_entry.id   AF-A0A968E3D9-F1
#
_cell.length_a   1.000
_cell.length_b   1.000
_cell.length_c   1.000
_cell.angle_alpha   90.00
_cell.angle_beta   90.00
_cell.angle_gamma   90.00
#
_symmetry.space_group_name_H-M   'P 1'
#
loop_
_entity.id
_entity.type
_entity.pdbx_description
1 polymer ?
#
loop_
_entity_poly.entity_id
_entity_poly.type
_entity_poly.pdbx_seq_one_letter_code
_entity_poly.pdbx_strand_id
1 'polypeptide(L)'
;GVVKVFKTSIEGKEQILSIVRPGESFNDVPIFDGGPNPVSAQAMGPVLLYGIKQTDIETVVKDHPQIALNIIKVLASRVRHLVSLVADLSFKHVVGRVAKIL
;
A
#
# COMPACT_ATOMS: atom_id res chain seq x y z
N GLY A 1 16.00 -4.77 4.95
CA GLY A 1 14.96 -5.82 4.94
C GLY A 1 13.83 -5.44 3.98
N VAL A 2 12.84 -6.31 3.83
CA VAL A 2 11.70 -6.14 2.92
C VAL A 2 10.40 -6.49 3.67
N VAL A 3 9.33 -5.73 3.42
CA VAL A 3 8.00 -5.96 4.02
C VAL A 3 6.97 -6.22 2.92
N LYS A 4 6.23 -7.31 3.05
CA LYS A 4 5.07 -7.65 2.21
C LYS A 4 3.84 -6.94 2.76
N VAL A 5 3.15 -6.17 1.93
CA VAL A 5 1.84 -5.58 2.26
C VAL A 5 0.77 -6.31 1.46
N PHE A 6 -0.25 -6.82 2.16
CA PHE A 6 -1.21 -7.74 1.57
C PHE A 6 -2.60 -7.63 2.19
N LYS A 7 -3.58 -8.16 1.46
CA LYS A 7 -4.93 -8.46 1.95
C LYS A 7 -5.15 -9.96 1.95
N THR A 8 -5.95 -10.44 2.89
CA THR A 8 -6.34 -11.85 2.97
C THR A 8 -7.82 -11.98 2.66
N SER A 9 -8.19 -12.92 1.79
CA SER A 9 -9.60 -13.28 1.54
C SER A 9 -10.17 -14.09 2.71
N ILE A 10 -11.49 -14.27 2.72
CA ILE A 10 -12.16 -15.12 3.72
C ILE A 10 -11.67 -16.58 3.64
N GLU A 11 -11.24 -17.04 2.46
CA GLU A 11 -10.67 -18.38 2.27
C GLU A 11 -9.17 -18.46 2.61
N GLY A 12 -8.58 -17.39 3.15
CA GLY A 12 -7.17 -17.36 3.53
C GLY A 12 -6.19 -17.05 2.40
N LYS A 13 -6.69 -16.72 1.19
CA LYS A 13 -5.80 -16.37 0.06
C LYS A 13 -5.23 -14.97 0.25
N GLU A 14 -3.90 -14.86 0.18
CA GLU A 14 -3.22 -13.57 0.24
C GLU A 14 -3.07 -12.94 -1.14
N GLN A 15 -3.51 -11.69 -1.27
CA GLN A 15 -3.20 -10.81 -2.40
C GLN A 15 -2.14 -9.81 -1.97
N ILE A 16 -0.95 -9.91 -2.55
CA ILE A 16 0.11 -8.92 -2.36
C ILE A 16 -0.28 -7.65 -3.11
N LEU A 17 -0.26 -6.52 -2.41
CA LEU A 17 -0.57 -5.21 -2.95
C LEU A 17 0.71 -4.43 -3.25
N SER A 18 1.73 -4.57 -2.40
CA SER A 18 3.05 -3.99 -2.62
C SER A 18 4.13 -4.73 -1.84
N ILE A 19 5.38 -4.54 -2.28
CA ILE A 19 6.60 -4.98 -1.60
C ILE A 19 7.38 -3.72 -1.21
N VAL A 20 7.49 -3.47 0.08
CA VAL A 20 8.13 -2.27 0.63
C VAL A 20 9.63 -2.54 0.79
N ARG A 21 10.44 -1.63 0.26
CA ARG A 21 11.90 -1.68 0.23
C ARG A 21 12.52 -0.62 1.16
N PRO A 22 13.82 -0.72 1.48
CA PRO A 22 14.51 0.31 2.25
C PRO A 22 14.33 1.70 1.63
N GLY A 23 13.98 2.69 2.46
CA GLY A 23 13.71 4.07 2.03
C GLY A 23 12.25 4.35 1.69
N GLU A 24 11.38 3.35 1.64
CA GLU A 24 9.96 3.52 1.37
C GLU A 24 9.14 3.56 2.67
N SER A 25 8.10 4.41 2.71
CA SER A 25 7.08 4.38 3.75
C SER A 25 5.99 3.37 3.40
N PHE A 26 5.21 2.97 4.40
CA PHE A 26 3.97 2.21 4.25
C PHE A 26 3.02 2.51 5.41
N ASN A 27 1.79 2.01 5.30
CA ASN A 27 0.73 2.23 6.30
C ASN A 27 0.32 3.69 6.51
N ASP A 28 0.43 4.50 5.47
CA ASP A 28 0.19 5.95 5.55
C ASP A 28 -1.30 6.32 5.62
N VAL A 29 -2.21 5.44 5.18
CA VAL A 29 -3.65 5.74 5.09
C VAL A 29 -4.26 6.11 6.46
N PRO A 30 -4.18 5.26 7.50
CA PRO A 30 -4.69 5.57 8.85
C PRO A 30 -4.17 6.87 9.45
N ILE A 31 -2.94 7.25 9.10
CA ILE A 31 -2.32 8.48 9.61
C ILE A 31 -3.12 9.71 9.16
N PHE A 32 -3.70 9.68 7.96
CA PHE A 32 -4.40 10.81 7.36
C PHE A 32 -5.92 10.72 7.42
N ASP A 33 -6.52 9.53 7.47
CA ASP A 33 -7.98 9.36 7.50
C ASP A 33 -8.54 8.95 8.88
N GLY A 34 -7.68 8.57 9.83
CA GLY A 34 -8.08 8.10 11.16
C GLY A 34 -8.79 6.74 11.17
N GLY A 35 -8.85 6.06 10.03
CA GLY A 35 -9.50 4.75 9.87
C GLY A 35 -8.60 3.59 10.31
N PRO A 36 -9.14 2.36 10.34
CA PRO A 36 -8.34 1.16 10.59
C PRO A 36 -7.37 0.89 9.42
N ASN A 37 -6.30 0.14 9.69
CA ASN A 37 -5.39 -0.34 8.65
C ASN A 37 -6.17 -1.14 7.59
N PRO A 38 -6.19 -0.69 6.32
CA PRO A 38 -6.91 -1.42 5.29
C PRO A 38 -6.18 -2.70 4.88
N VAL A 39 -4.93 -2.90 5.29
CA VAL A 39 -4.03 -3.97 4.82
C VAL A 39 -3.21 -4.53 5.97
N SER A 40 -2.72 -5.74 5.80
CA SER A 40 -1.75 -6.37 6.70
C SER A 40 -0.33 -6.18 6.16
N ALA A 41 0.66 -6.19 7.05
CA ALA A 41 2.08 -6.10 6.72
C ALA A 41 2.87 -7.23 7.41
N GLN A 42 3.78 -7.86 6.68
CA GLN A 42 4.62 -8.95 7.18
C GLN A 42 6.05 -8.77 6.70
N ALA A 43 7.01 -8.83 7.63
CA ALA A 43 8.43 -8.84 7.28
C ALA A 43 8.78 -10.13 6.52
N MET A 44 9.51 -10.00 5.40
CA MET A 44 9.97 -11.15 4.59
C MET A 44 11.36 -11.64 5.02
N GLY A 45 11.83 -11.22 6.19
CA GLY A 45 13.15 -11.46 6.74
C GLY A 45 13.49 -10.37 7.78
N PRO A 46 14.73 -10.32 8.29
CA PRO A 46 15.16 -9.26 9.21
C PRO A 46 14.94 -7.87 8.61
N VAL A 47 14.24 -7.01 9.36
CA VAL A 47 13.92 -5.62 9.00
C VAL A 47 14.23 -4.70 10.17
N LEU A 48 14.71 -3.50 9.85
CA LEU A 48 14.73 -2.37 10.77
C LEU A 48 13.70 -1.37 10.26
N LEU A 49 12.80 -0.94 11.15
CA LEU A 49 11.72 -0.02 10.83
C LEU A 49 11.81 1.20 11.74
N TYR A 50 11.47 2.36 11.18
CA TYR A 50 11.25 3.59 11.94
C TYR A 50 9.74 3.82 12.06
N GLY A 51 9.24 3.88 13.29
CA GLY A 51 7.86 4.23 13.57
C GLY A 51 7.72 5.72 13.86
N ILE A 52 6.69 6.34 13.30
CA ILE A 52 6.32 7.73 13.58
C ILE A 52 4.88 7.74 14.09
N LYS A 53 4.60 8.46 15.18
CA LYS A 53 3.22 8.58 15.68
C LYS A 53 2.44 9.54 14.77
N GLN A 54 1.13 9.34 14.70
CA GLN A 54 0.23 10.22 13.94
C GLN A 54 0.38 11.68 14.36
N THR A 55 0.40 11.95 15.67
CA THR A 55 0.58 13.29 16.25
C THR A 55 1.88 13.97 15.81
N ASP A 56 2.93 13.18 15.62
CA ASP A 56 4.24 13.68 15.22
C ASP A 56 4.22 14.06 13.75
N ILE A 57 3.57 13.26 12.89
CA ILE A 57 3.34 13.62 11.48
C ILE A 57 2.49 14.87 11.34
N GLU A 58 1.42 15.01 12.13
CA GLU A 58 0.58 16.21 12.07
C GLU A 58 1.37 17.47 12.41
N THR A 59 2.23 17.40 13.43
CA THR A 59 3.12 18.51 13.81
C THR A 59 4.10 18.82 12.69
N VAL A 60 4.80 17.80 12.17
CA VAL A 60 5.78 17.95 11.09
C VAL A 60 5.16 18.54 9.82
N VAL A 61 3.93 18.15 9.47
CA VAL A 61 3.22 18.68 8.30
C VAL A 61 2.83 20.15 8.49
N LYS A 62 2.43 20.54 9.71
CA LYS A 62 2.12 21.94 10.05
C LYS A 62 3.37 22.83 9.99
N ASP A 63 4.48 22.34 10.54
CA ASP A 63 5.74 23.10 10.61
C ASP A 63 6.47 23.14 9.25
N HIS A 64 6.29 22.11 8.42
CA HIS A 64 6.94 21.98 7.13
C HIS A 64 5.96 21.56 6.01
N PRO A 65 5.16 22.51 5.47
CA PRO A 65 4.11 22.21 4.48
C PRO A 65 4.60 21.52 3.19
N GLN A 66 5.87 21.69 2.83
CA GLN A 66 6.48 20.99 1.69
C GLN A 66 6.42 19.46 1.84
N ILE A 67 6.39 18.95 3.07
CA ILE A 67 6.23 17.53 3.38
C ILE A 67 4.83 17.04 2.96
N ALA A 68 3.78 17.86 3.13
CA ALA A 68 2.44 17.53 2.66
C ALA A 68 2.41 17.27 1.15
N LEU A 69 3.09 18.11 0.37
CA LEU A 69 3.19 17.93 -1.08
C LEU A 69 3.92 16.64 -1.46
N ASN A 70 4.94 16.24 -0.68
CA ASN A 70 5.63 14.97 -0.90
C ASN A 70 4.73 13.77 -0.56
N ILE A 71 3.97 13.84 0.54
CA ILE A 71 2.97 12.82 0.90
C ILE A 71 1.93 12.68 -0.22
N ILE A 72 1.40 13.81 -0.74
CA ILE A 72 0.43 13.80 -1.84
C ILE A 72 1.00 13.11 -3.08
N LYS A 73 2.26 13.36 -3.44
CA LYS A 73 2.93 12.68 -4.57
C LYS A 73 3.01 11.17 -4.35
N VAL A 74 3.37 10.72 -3.14
CA VAL A 74 3.43 9.30 -2.79
C VAL A 74 2.04 8.66 -2.89
N LEU A 75 1.01 9.29 -2.32
CA LEU A 75 -0.37 8.80 -2.40
C LEU A 75 -0.88 8.74 -3.84
N ALA A 76 -0.59 9.76 -4.66
CA ALA A 76 -0.95 9.76 -6.09
C ALA A 76 -0.27 8.63 -6.86
N SER A 77 0.99 8.31 -6.57
CA SER A 77 1.69 7.17 -7.16
C SER A 77 1.00 5.84 -6.77
N ARG A 78 0.62 5.69 -5.50
CA ARG A 78 -0.10 4.50 -5.02
C ARG A 78 -1.48 4.35 -5.64
N VAL A 79 -2.22 5.43 -5.84
CA VAL A 79 -3.51 5.39 -6.54
C VAL A 79 -3.32 4.86 -7.96
N ARG A 80 -2.32 5.33 -8.71
CA ARG A 80 -2.03 4.80 -10.05
C ARG A 80 -1.68 3.31 -10.03
N HIS A 81 -0.86 2.88 -9.07
CA HIS A 81 -0.51 1.47 -8.89
C HIS A 81 -1.74 0.61 -8.63
N LEU A 82 -2.62 1.04 -7.73
CA LEU A 82 -3.87 0.33 -7.41
C LEU A 82 -4.83 0.26 -8.61
N VAL A 83 -4.95 1.34 -9.39
CA VAL A 83 -5.74 1.33 -10.63
C VAL A 83 -5.18 0.31 -11.63
N SER A 84 -3.85 0.26 -11.80
CA SER A 84 -3.20 -0.74 -12.66
C SER A 84 -3.45 -2.17 -12.17
N LEU A 85 -3.40 -2.39 -10.85
CA LEU A 85 -3.66 -3.69 -10.25
C LEU A 85 -5.11 -4.14 -10.47
N VAL A 86 -6.08 -3.24 -10.32
CA VAL A 86 -7.50 -3.52 -10.59
C VAL A 86 -7.73 -3.85 -12.07
N ALA A 87 -7.11 -3.09 -12.98
CA ALA A 87 -7.18 -3.36 -14.41
C ALA A 87 -6.60 -4.75 -14.75
N ASP A 88 -5.40 -5.05 -14.25
CA ASP A 88 -4.73 -6.33 -14.45
C ASP A 88 -5.58 -7.51 -13.98
N LEU A 89 -6.16 -7.42 -12.78
CA LEU A 89 -7.04 -8.46 -12.26
C LEU A 89 -8.27 -8.61 -13.17
N SER A 90 -8.91 -7.51 -13.55
CA SER A 90 -10.12 -7.53 -14.36
C SER A 90 -9.88 -8.16 -15.73
N PHE A 91 -8.83 -7.75 -16.45
CA PHE A 91 -8.53 -8.23 -17.80
C PHE A 91 -7.91 -9.63 -17.84
N LYS A 92 -7.00 -9.97 -16.91
CA LYS A 92 -6.41 -11.33 -16.84
C LYS A 92 -7.47 -12.38 -16.52
N HIS A 93 -8.47 -12.05 -15.70
CA HIS A 93 -9.61 -12.95 -15.46
C HIS A 93 -10.51 -13.11 -16.69
N VAL A 94 -10.57 -12.14 -17.61
CA VAL A 94 -11.40 -12.24 -18.84
C VAL A 94 -10.70 -13.06 -19.91
N VAL A 95 -9.41 -12.82 -20.17
CA VAL A 95 -8.65 -13.59 -21.20
C VAL A 95 -8.62 -15.08 -20.87
N GLY A 96 -8.40 -15.46 -19.60
CA GLY A 96 -8.45 -16.87 -19.18
C GLY A 96 -9.86 -17.50 -19.24
N ARG A 97 -10.94 -16.69 -19.16
CA ARG A 97 -12.31 -17.18 -19.33
C ARG A 97 -12.69 -17.37 -20.81
N VAL A 98 -12.21 -16.51 -21.70
CA VAL A 98 -12.45 -16.63 -23.15
C VAL A 98 -11.66 -17.80 -23.75
N ALA A 99 -10.42 -18.04 -23.31
CA ALA A 99 -9.61 -19.19 -23.75
C ALA A 99 -10.17 -20.57 -23.37
N LYS A 100 -11.19 -20.62 -22.49
CA LYS A 100 -11.89 -21.85 -22.11
C LYS A 100 -13.19 -22.08 -22.91
N ILE A 101 -13.61 -21.09 -23.70
CA ILE A 101 -14.84 -21.11 -24.50
C ILE A 101 -14.54 -21.32 -26.00
N LEU A 102 -13.30 -21.09 -26.42
CA LEU A 102 -12.78 -21.44 -27.74
C LEU A 102 -12.06 -22.79 -27.68
#